data_AF-A0A662D4T7-F1
#
_entry.id   AF-A0A662D4T7-F1
#
_cell.length_a   1.000
_cell.length_b   1.000
_cell.length_c   1.000
_cell.angle_alpha   90.00
_cell.angle_beta   90.00
_cell.angle_gamma   90.00
#
_symmetry.space_group_name_H-M   'P 1'
#
loop_
_entity.id
_entity.type
_entity.pdbx_description
1 polymer ?
#
loop_
_entity_poly.entity_id
_entity_poly.type
_entity_poly.pdbx_seq_one_letter_code
_entity_poly.pdbx_strand_id
1 'polypeptide(L)'
;VEFPEVNHAPYLAFGGWLGAVDAKSDHAEAAYDFISFLGNPENSYISVTTPETGFNPCRKSHFEKLAGWYGYGFVHPEDYLRAIEATIAHPNVQPDLRIPGAARYFEALDAQLSIALAGGKAPQQALDDAAKEWEKITEDLGRTEQLNCYRASLGLPAK
;
A
#
# COMPACT_ATOMS: atom_id res chain seq x y z
N VAL A 1 -12.59 -14.60 20.31
CA VAL A 1 -13.19 -15.24 19.12
C VAL A 1 -12.17 -16.27 18.64
N GLU A 2 -12.51 -17.55 18.66
CA GLU A 2 -11.67 -18.59 18.06
C GLU A 2 -12.10 -18.76 16.61
N PHE A 3 -11.14 -18.72 15.69
CA PHE A 3 -11.39 -19.00 14.28
C PHE A 3 -10.95 -20.44 13.97
N PRO A 4 -11.74 -21.19 13.16
CA PRO A 4 -11.42 -22.58 12.83
C PRO A 4 -10.16 -22.72 11.96
N GLU A 5 -9.73 -21.63 11.33
CA GLU A 5 -8.52 -21.53 10.51
C GLU A 5 -7.83 -20.18 10.73
N VAL A 6 -6.56 -20.07 10.34
CA VAL A 6 -5.79 -18.82 10.44
C VAL A 6 -6.40 -17.79 9.49
N ASN A 7 -6.75 -16.62 10.02
CA ASN A 7 -7.20 -15.51 9.19
C ASN A 7 -5.99 -14.86 8.49
N HIS A 8 -5.93 -14.99 7.16
CA HIS A 8 -4.94 -14.30 6.34
C HIS A 8 -5.47 -12.94 5.91
N ALA A 9 -4.75 -11.88 6.25
CA ALA A 9 -5.06 -10.51 5.84
C ALA A 9 -3.78 -9.87 5.27
N PRO A 10 -3.40 -10.21 4.02
CA PRO A 10 -2.19 -9.66 3.44
C PRO A 10 -2.32 -8.14 3.34
N TYR A 11 -1.32 -7.42 3.81
CA TYR A 11 -1.25 -5.97 3.73
C TYR A 11 -0.44 -5.58 2.50
N LEU A 12 -0.99 -4.73 1.62
CA LEU A 12 -0.29 -4.30 0.41
C LEU A 12 0.91 -3.38 0.69
N ALA A 13 1.03 -2.89 1.94
CA ALA A 13 2.21 -2.28 2.55
C ALA A 13 3.08 -1.51 1.55
N PHE A 14 2.63 -0.31 1.16
CA PHE A 14 3.18 0.46 0.04
C PHE A 14 2.66 -0.03 -1.32
N GLY A 15 1.32 0.02 -1.48
CA GLY A 15 0.52 -0.50 -2.60
C GLY A 15 0.73 0.12 -3.98
N GLY A 16 1.92 0.66 -4.25
CA GLY A 16 2.37 1.09 -5.56
C GLY A 16 2.72 2.57 -5.65
N TRP A 17 3.44 2.92 -6.71
CA TRP A 17 3.80 4.28 -7.06
C TRP A 17 2.72 4.84 -7.98
N LEU A 18 2.28 6.07 -7.73
CA LEU A 18 1.32 6.77 -8.59
C LEU A 18 1.92 8.04 -9.17
N GLY A 19 1.65 8.30 -10.45
CA GLY A 19 1.89 9.59 -11.07
C GLY A 19 0.63 10.45 -10.97
N ALA A 20 0.79 11.69 -10.55
CA ALA A 20 -0.30 12.67 -10.50
C ALA A 20 0.14 13.97 -11.17
N VAL A 21 -0.82 14.65 -11.79
CA VAL A 21 -0.63 15.98 -12.39
C VAL A 21 -1.28 16.99 -11.46
N ASP A 22 -0.53 18.03 -11.08
CA ASP A 22 -1.08 19.13 -10.29
C ASP A 22 -2.18 19.85 -11.08
N ALA A 23 -3.33 20.10 -10.44
CA ALA A 23 -4.48 20.74 -11.06
C ALA A 23 -4.22 22.17 -11.54
N LYS A 24 -3.12 22.81 -11.09
CA LYS A 24 -2.68 24.16 -11.46
C LYS A 24 -1.49 24.16 -12.42
N SER A 25 -1.08 23.01 -12.94
CA SER A 25 0.04 22.92 -13.88
C SER A 25 -0.31 23.59 -15.22
N ASP A 26 0.53 24.53 -15.66
CA ASP A 26 0.46 25.12 -17.00
C ASP A 26 0.88 24.12 -18.12
N HIS A 27 1.35 22.93 -17.74
CA HIS A 27 1.85 21.89 -18.64
C HIS A 27 1.19 20.53 -18.37
N ALA A 28 -0.10 20.52 -18.04
CA ALA A 28 -0.83 19.32 -17.67
C ALA A 28 -0.78 18.21 -18.74
N GLU A 29 -0.92 18.55 -20.01
CA GLU A 29 -0.86 17.59 -21.13
C GLU A 29 0.52 16.94 -21.23
N ALA A 30 1.60 17.72 -21.24
CA ALA A 30 2.96 17.20 -21.31
C ALA A 30 3.31 16.32 -20.10
N ALA A 31 2.84 16.70 -18.90
CA ALA A 31 3.01 15.89 -17.70
C ALA A 31 2.24 14.56 -17.80
N TYR A 32 1.01 14.59 -18.32
CA TYR A 32 0.22 13.38 -18.56
C TYR A 32 0.88 12.47 -19.59
N ASP A 33 1.39 13.01 -20.70
CA ASP A 33 2.08 12.25 -21.74
C ASP A 33 3.34 11.57 -21.17
N PHE A 34 4.11 12.28 -20.35
CA PHE A 34 5.29 11.70 -19.71
C PHE A 34 4.94 10.58 -18.74
N ILE A 35 3.95 10.77 -17.86
CA ILE A 35 3.48 9.73 -16.93
C ILE A 35 2.93 8.53 -17.73
N SER A 36 2.21 8.77 -18.82
CA SER A 36 1.69 7.73 -19.71
C SER A 36 2.80 6.95 -20.38
N PHE A 37 3.86 7.63 -20.82
CA PHE A 37 5.07 6.99 -21.35
C PHE A 37 5.70 6.08 -20.30
N LEU A 38 5.94 6.56 -19.08
CA LEU A 38 6.53 5.74 -18.00
C LEU A 38 5.64 4.54 -17.63
N GLY A 39 4.32 4.75 -17.62
CA GLY A 39 3.34 3.75 -17.23
C GLY A 39 2.92 2.79 -18.35
N ASN A 40 3.35 2.98 -19.59
CA ASN A 40 2.93 2.10 -20.69
C ASN A 40 3.46 0.66 -20.49
N PRO A 41 2.83 -0.36 -21.10
CA PRO A 41 3.19 -1.75 -20.86
C PRO A 41 4.65 -2.13 -21.19
N GLU A 42 5.31 -1.41 -22.09
CA GLU A 42 6.68 -1.68 -22.49
C GLU A 42 7.67 -1.09 -21.48
N ASN A 43 7.56 0.20 -21.20
CA ASN A 43 8.41 0.90 -20.24
C ASN A 43 8.19 0.40 -18.81
N SER A 44 6.94 0.18 -18.40
CA SER A 44 6.68 -0.33 -17.05
C SER A 44 7.21 -1.74 -16.84
N TYR A 45 7.27 -2.56 -17.90
CA TYR A 45 7.86 -3.89 -17.83
C TYR A 45 9.39 -3.84 -17.67
N ILE A 46 10.07 -2.92 -18.37
CA ILE A 46 11.48 -2.63 -18.12
C ILE A 46 11.65 -2.19 -16.66
N SER A 47 10.83 -1.27 -16.18
CA SER A 47 10.93 -0.76 -14.81
C SER A 47 10.80 -1.88 -13.77
N VAL A 48 9.76 -2.71 -13.81
CA VAL A 48 9.53 -3.74 -12.78
C VAL A 48 10.55 -4.88 -12.80
N THR A 49 11.25 -5.07 -13.92
CA THR A 49 12.25 -6.15 -14.04
C THR A 49 13.67 -5.66 -13.76
N THR A 50 13.92 -4.36 -13.84
CA THR A 50 15.22 -3.72 -13.60
C THR A 50 15.44 -3.46 -12.10
N PRO A 51 16.55 -3.92 -11.50
CA PRO A 51 16.75 -3.84 -10.05
C PRO A 51 16.89 -2.42 -9.49
N GLU A 52 17.25 -1.44 -10.33
CA GLU A 52 17.49 -0.05 -9.91
C GLU A 52 16.22 0.78 -9.67
N THR A 53 15.04 0.32 -10.10
CA THR A 53 13.82 1.15 -10.05
C THR A 53 13.01 0.99 -8.76
N GLY A 54 13.09 -0.19 -8.12
CA GLY A 54 12.23 -0.54 -6.98
C GLY A 54 10.74 -0.70 -7.33
N PHE A 55 10.36 -0.77 -8.61
CA PHE A 55 8.98 -0.96 -9.03
C PHE A 55 8.53 -2.42 -8.88
N ASN A 56 7.37 -2.64 -8.26
CA ASN A 56 6.74 -3.95 -8.18
C ASN A 56 5.76 -4.21 -9.34
N PRO A 57 5.52 -5.48 -9.72
CA PRO A 57 4.46 -5.86 -10.65
C PRO A 57 3.09 -5.31 -10.25
N CYS A 58 2.45 -4.55 -11.14
CA CYS A 58 1.12 -3.97 -10.90
C CYS A 58 0.14 -4.16 -12.07
N ARG A 59 0.56 -4.83 -13.15
CA ARG A 59 -0.26 -5.09 -14.35
C ARG A 59 -0.21 -6.57 -14.70
N LYS A 60 -1.31 -7.13 -15.21
CA LYS A 60 -1.40 -8.54 -15.63
C LYS A 60 -0.23 -8.98 -16.53
N SER A 61 0.12 -8.16 -17.50
CA SER A 61 1.23 -8.43 -18.43
C SER A 61 2.60 -8.59 -17.76
N HIS A 62 2.80 -8.04 -16.55
CA HIS A 62 4.05 -8.22 -15.80
C HIS A 62 4.21 -9.64 -15.24
N PHE A 63 3.08 -10.32 -14.98
CA PHE A 63 3.05 -11.69 -14.44
C PHE A 63 3.16 -12.75 -15.54
N GLU A 64 2.81 -12.40 -16.79
CA GLU A 64 2.78 -13.33 -17.93
C GLU A 64 4.13 -13.42 -18.68
N LYS A 65 4.86 -12.30 -18.75
CA LYS A 65 6.13 -12.23 -19.49
C LYS A 65 7.30 -12.51 -18.55
N LEU A 66 7.88 -13.71 -18.63
CA LEU A 66 8.97 -14.12 -17.73
C LEU A 66 10.38 -13.74 -18.21
N ALA A 67 10.56 -13.58 -19.52
CA ALA A 67 11.89 -13.41 -20.12
C ALA A 67 12.68 -12.20 -19.58
N GLY A 68 11.98 -11.13 -19.22
CA GLY A 68 12.59 -9.91 -18.65
C GLY A 68 13.11 -10.17 -17.25
N TRP A 69 12.31 -10.83 -16.41
CA TRP A 69 12.72 -11.19 -15.05
C TRP A 69 13.98 -12.06 -15.04
N TYR A 70 14.02 -13.09 -15.90
CA TYR A 70 15.22 -13.89 -16.09
C TYR A 70 16.40 -13.07 -16.61
N GLY A 71 16.16 -12.19 -17.60
CA GLY A 71 17.19 -11.33 -18.18
C GLY A 71 17.89 -10.41 -17.17
N TYR A 72 17.19 -10.01 -16.11
CA TYR A 72 17.72 -9.18 -15.03
C TYR A 72 18.15 -9.97 -13.79
N GLY A 73 18.25 -11.31 -13.88
CA GLY A 73 18.93 -12.13 -12.88
C GLY A 73 18.02 -12.83 -11.85
N PHE A 74 16.70 -12.82 -12.04
CA PHE A 74 15.83 -13.66 -11.21
C PHE A 74 16.06 -15.14 -11.53
N VAL A 75 16.20 -15.96 -10.49
CA VAL A 75 16.40 -17.42 -10.62
C VAL A 75 15.06 -18.16 -10.71
N HIS A 76 14.08 -17.74 -9.92
CA HIS A 76 12.72 -18.31 -9.86
C HIS A 76 11.65 -17.21 -9.86
N PRO A 77 11.55 -16.40 -10.94
CA PRO A 77 10.62 -15.29 -10.99
C PRO A 77 9.17 -15.71 -10.82
N GLU A 78 8.80 -16.94 -11.21
CA GLU A 78 7.44 -17.45 -11.09
C GLU A 78 6.97 -17.53 -9.64
N ASP A 79 7.85 -17.92 -8.70
CA ASP A 79 7.49 -18.03 -7.29
C ASP A 79 7.30 -16.65 -6.66
N TYR A 80 8.17 -15.69 -7.01
CA TYR A 80 8.04 -14.29 -6.61
C TYR A 80 6.75 -13.67 -7.15
N LEU A 81 6.49 -13.83 -8.45
CA LEU A 81 5.30 -13.29 -9.12
C LEU A 81 4.01 -13.94 -8.59
N ARG A 82 4.01 -15.25 -8.36
CA ARG A 82 2.86 -15.97 -7.78
C ARG A 82 2.57 -15.50 -6.35
N ALA A 83 3.59 -15.24 -5.54
CA ALA A 83 3.41 -14.72 -4.19
C ALA A 83 2.77 -13.33 -4.19
N ILE A 84 3.21 -12.44 -5.09
CA ILE A 84 2.60 -11.11 -5.26
C ILE A 84 1.17 -11.23 -5.76
N GLU A 85 0.92 -12.03 -6.79
CA GLU A 85 -0.41 -12.22 -7.35
C GLU A 85 -1.39 -12.75 -6.31
N ALA A 86 -0.99 -13.77 -5.53
CA ALA A 86 -1.79 -14.32 -4.45
C ALA A 86 -2.08 -13.29 -3.34
N THR A 87 -1.13 -12.40 -3.05
CA THR A 87 -1.28 -11.33 -2.07
C THR A 87 -2.30 -10.29 -2.54
N ILE A 88 -2.15 -9.79 -3.77
CA ILE A 88 -3.03 -8.75 -4.34
C ILE A 88 -4.44 -9.28 -4.59
N ALA A 89 -4.57 -10.53 -5.01
CA ALA A 89 -5.86 -11.16 -5.30
C ALA A 89 -6.57 -11.73 -4.07
N HIS A 90 -5.97 -11.67 -2.88
CA HIS A 90 -6.55 -12.25 -1.67
C HIS A 90 -7.89 -11.55 -1.32
N PRO A 91 -8.97 -12.28 -1.00
CA PRO A 91 -10.28 -11.68 -0.72
C PRO A 91 -10.30 -10.80 0.53
N ASN A 92 -9.36 -11.02 1.45
CA ASN A 92 -9.17 -10.24 2.68
C ASN A 92 -7.92 -9.34 2.63
N VAL A 93 -7.47 -8.96 1.43
CA VAL A 93 -6.35 -8.03 1.25
C VAL A 93 -6.66 -6.68 1.90
N GLN A 94 -5.69 -6.14 2.64
CA GLN A 94 -5.80 -4.83 3.29
C GLN A 94 -5.04 -3.79 2.47
N PRO A 95 -5.70 -2.76 1.92
CA PRO A 95 -5.02 -1.64 1.28
C PRO A 95 -4.41 -0.69 2.32
N ASP A 96 -3.51 0.19 1.88
CA ASP A 96 -3.01 1.28 2.71
C ASP A 96 -4.14 2.21 3.19
N LEU A 97 -3.95 2.77 4.40
CA LEU A 97 -4.86 3.75 4.99
C LEU A 97 -4.79 5.06 4.19
N ARG A 98 -5.79 5.30 3.34
CA ARG A 98 -5.83 6.44 2.40
C ARG A 98 -6.78 7.54 2.88
N ILE A 99 -6.53 8.05 4.08
CA ILE A 99 -7.28 9.16 4.68
C ILE A 99 -6.34 10.31 5.09
N PRO A 100 -6.82 11.56 5.20
CA PRO A 100 -6.01 12.68 5.68
C PRO A 100 -5.38 12.36 7.04
N GLY A 101 -4.09 12.66 7.18
CA GLY A 101 -3.37 12.41 8.43
C GLY A 101 -2.96 10.95 8.67
N ALA A 102 -3.08 10.04 7.70
CA ALA A 102 -2.69 8.63 7.82
C ALA A 102 -1.29 8.42 8.45
N ALA A 103 -0.31 9.26 8.12
CA ALA A 103 1.03 9.22 8.73
C ALA A 103 0.99 9.32 10.27
N ARG A 104 0.13 10.16 10.85
CA ARG A 104 -0.04 10.30 12.31
C ARG A 104 -0.49 8.99 12.96
N TYR A 105 -1.34 8.22 12.26
CA TYR A 105 -1.79 6.91 12.76
C TYR A 105 -0.63 5.91 12.78
N PHE A 106 0.17 5.85 11.71
CA PHE A 106 1.34 4.96 11.67
C PHE A 106 2.41 5.38 12.68
N GLU A 107 2.72 6.66 12.81
CA GLU A 107 3.67 7.17 13.81
C GLU A 107 3.25 6.81 15.25
N ALA A 108 1.95 6.94 15.56
CA ALA A 108 1.41 6.55 16.86
C ALA A 108 1.57 5.04 17.14
N LEU A 109 1.36 4.20 16.11
CA LEU A 109 1.57 2.76 16.21
C LEU A 109 3.06 2.43 16.40
N ASP A 110 3.92 2.97 15.54
CA ASP A 110 5.36 2.72 15.56
C ASP A 110 6.00 3.11 16.89
N ALA A 111 5.57 4.22 17.48
CA ALA A 111 6.02 4.65 18.79
C ALA A 111 5.70 3.60 19.88
N GLN A 112 4.48 3.07 19.91
CA GLN A 112 4.10 2.07 20.92
C GLN A 112 4.74 0.70 20.66
N LEU A 113 4.84 0.28 19.39
CA LEU A 113 5.52 -0.96 19.02
C LEU A 113 6.99 -0.92 19.41
N SER A 114 7.67 0.20 19.16
CA SER A 114 9.08 0.38 19.54
C SER A 114 9.30 0.22 21.04
N ILE A 115 8.40 0.78 21.87
CA ILE A 115 8.46 0.63 23.33
C ILE A 115 8.23 -0.83 23.76
N ALA A 116 7.27 -1.52 23.15
CA ALA A 116 6.99 -2.92 23.46
C ALA A 116 8.16 -3.83 23.08
N LEU A 117 8.76 -3.63 21.90
CA LEU A 117 9.91 -4.39 21.42
C LEU A 117 11.16 -4.18 22.28
N ALA A 118 11.31 -2.99 22.87
CA ALA A 118 12.35 -2.70 23.86
C ALA A 118 12.05 -3.28 25.26
N GLY A 119 10.92 -3.97 25.45
CA GLY A 119 10.50 -4.54 26.74
C GLY A 119 9.90 -3.52 27.72
N GLY A 120 9.64 -2.29 27.28
CA GLY A 120 9.11 -1.21 28.13
C GLY A 120 7.61 -1.31 28.41
N LYS A 121 6.86 -2.08 27.62
CA LYS A 121 5.42 -2.34 27.78
C LYS A 121 5.07 -3.76 27.34
N ALA A 122 4.00 -4.32 27.91
CA ALA A 122 3.39 -5.53 27.38
C ALA A 122 2.75 -5.26 26.00
N PRO A 123 2.71 -6.24 25.07
CA PRO A 123 2.14 -6.05 23.73
C PRO A 123 0.71 -5.51 23.74
N GLN A 124 -0.15 -6.05 24.62
CA GLN A 124 -1.53 -5.59 24.75
C GLN A 124 -1.61 -4.11 25.12
N GLN A 125 -0.82 -3.70 26.12
CA GLN A 125 -0.83 -2.31 26.59
C GLN A 125 -0.34 -1.34 25.51
N ALA A 126 0.68 -1.72 24.73
CA ALA A 126 1.17 -0.90 23.63
C ALA A 126 0.10 -0.70 22.54
N LEU A 127 -0.63 -1.76 22.18
CA LEU A 127 -1.72 -1.67 21.20
C LEU A 127 -2.90 -0.85 21.73
N ASP A 128 -3.26 -1.00 23.01
CA ASP A 128 -4.32 -0.21 23.64
C ASP A 128 -3.97 1.28 23.65
N ASP A 129 -2.72 1.63 23.91
CA ASP A 129 -2.25 3.02 23.90
C ASP A 129 -2.18 3.60 22.48
N ALA A 130 -1.81 2.79 21.48
CA ALA A 130 -1.86 3.21 20.07
C ALA A 130 -3.31 3.48 19.64
N ALA A 131 -4.25 2.62 20.02
CA ALA A 131 -5.67 2.80 19.73
C ALA A 131 -6.23 4.09 20.38
N LYS A 132 -5.84 4.40 21.62
CA LYS A 132 -6.22 5.68 22.26
C LYS A 132 -5.70 6.89 21.50
N GLU A 133 -4.49 6.82 20.95
CA GLU A 133 -3.91 7.91 20.16
C GLU A 133 -4.63 8.06 18.81
N TRP A 134 -4.98 6.95 18.16
CA TRP A 134 -5.82 6.97 16.95
C TRP A 134 -7.17 7.62 17.17
N GLU A 135 -7.81 7.39 18.33
CA GLU A 135 -9.07 8.05 18.68
C GLU A 135 -8.89 9.57 18.76
N LYS A 136 -7.81 10.05 19.41
CA LYS A 136 -7.51 11.50 19.44
C LYS A 136 -7.27 12.07 18.05
N ILE A 137 -6.45 11.40 17.23
CA ILE A 137 -6.19 11.84 15.85
C ILE A 137 -7.49 11.91 15.05
N THR A 138 -8.39 10.94 15.24
CA THR A 138 -9.68 10.88 14.57
C THR A 138 -10.60 12.02 15.00
N GLU A 139 -10.66 12.34 16.29
CA GLU A 139 -11.43 13.48 16.78
C GLU A 139 -10.86 14.82 16.32
N ASP A 140 -9.53 14.99 16.39
CA ASP A 140 -8.84 16.21 15.95
C ASP A 140 -9.10 16.52 14.46
N LEU A 141 -9.16 15.49 13.63
CA LEU A 141 -9.36 15.60 12.18
C LEU A 141 -10.83 15.53 11.75
N GLY A 142 -11.75 15.31 12.70
CA GLY A 142 -13.17 15.13 12.44
C GLY A 142 -13.54 13.67 12.16
N ARG A 143 -14.27 13.02 13.07
CA ARG A 143 -14.66 11.61 12.94
C ARG A 143 -15.51 11.34 11.71
N THR A 144 -16.47 12.21 11.43
CA THR A 144 -17.38 12.05 10.29
C THR A 144 -16.63 12.19 8.98
N GLU A 145 -15.73 13.16 8.88
CA GLU A 145 -14.85 13.40 7.75
C GLU A 145 -13.94 12.20 7.51
N GLN A 146 -13.28 11.71 8.57
CA GLN A 146 -12.42 10.53 8.50
C GLN A 146 -13.19 9.27 8.05
N LEU A 147 -14.38 9.04 8.58
CA LEU A 147 -15.25 7.93 8.16
C LEU A 147 -15.60 8.05 6.67
N ASN A 148 -15.93 9.25 6.20
CA ASN A 148 -16.30 9.50 4.81
C ASN A 148 -15.10 9.33 3.87
N CYS A 149 -13.92 9.84 4.24
CA CYS A 149 -12.67 9.60 3.50
C CYS A 149 -12.32 8.11 3.46
N TYR A 150 -12.42 7.40 4.58
CA TYR A 150 -12.14 5.97 4.64
C TYR A 150 -13.07 5.17 3.72
N ARG A 151 -14.38 5.46 3.78
CA ARG A 151 -15.38 4.81 2.91
C ARG A 151 -15.14 5.12 1.44
N ALA A 152 -14.87 6.38 1.09
CA ALA A 152 -14.53 6.78 -0.27
C ALA A 152 -13.27 6.05 -0.77
N SER A 153 -12.26 5.86 0.08
CA SER A 153 -11.05 5.11 -0.27
C SER A 153 -11.35 3.65 -0.64
N LEU A 154 -12.41 3.07 -0.07
CA LEU A 154 -12.91 1.73 -0.37
C LEU A 154 -13.95 1.69 -1.51
N GLY A 155 -14.23 2.84 -2.17
CA GLY A 155 -15.25 2.95 -3.21
C GLY A 155 -16.69 2.89 -2.68
N LEU A 156 -16.89 3.12 -1.38
CA LEU A 156 -18.20 3.10 -0.72
C LEU A 156 -18.79 4.52 -0.61
N PRO A 157 -20.12 4.68 -0.62
CA PRO A 157 -20.76 5.98 -0.45
C PRO A 157 -20.52 6.53 0.96
N ALA A 158 -20.52 7.85 1.10
CA ALA A 158 -20.45 8.54 2.40
C ALA A 158 -21.58 8.09 3.36
N LYS A 159 -21.37 8.25 4.66
CA LYS A 159 -22.33 7.96 5.73
C LYS A 159 -22.74 9.23 6.45
#